data_AF-A0A970IVA1-F1
#
_entry.id   AF-A0A970IVA1-F1
#
_cell.length_a   1.000
_cell.length_b   1.000
_cell.length_c   1.000
_cell.angle_alpha   90.00
_cell.angle_beta   90.00
_cell.angle_gamma   90.00
#
_symmetry.space_group_name_H-M   'P 1'
#
loop_
_entity.id
_entity.type
_entity.pdbx_description
1 polymer ?
#
loop_
_entity_poly.entity_id
_entity_poly.type
_entity_poly.pdbx_seq_one_letter_code
_entity_poly.pdbx_strand_id
1 'polypeptide(L)'
;MAIIQVTPEALKSQASTVRKYKTDQEQTMKRIRDLVLSLSDSWKGEAQDAFVAKFQSMGLAYRQLSQVLESYAKLMDKAANELQATDQNLKSIIQNIG
;
A
#
# COMPACT_ATOMS: atom_id res chain seq x y z
N MET A 1 -23.97 16.50 14.71
CA MET A 1 -23.89 16.01 13.32
C MET A 1 -22.42 15.91 12.97
N ALA A 2 -21.88 14.72 12.73
CA ALA A 2 -20.48 14.59 12.34
C ALA A 2 -20.34 15.16 10.92
N ILE A 3 -19.70 16.32 10.81
CA ILE A 3 -19.26 16.86 9.53
C ILE A 3 -18.28 15.82 9.00
N ILE A 4 -18.61 15.15 7.90
CA ILE A 4 -17.65 14.31 7.19
C ILE A 4 -16.58 15.28 6.64
N GLN A 5 -15.56 15.59 7.46
CA GLN A 5 -14.43 16.45 7.09
C GLN A 5 -13.49 15.77 6.09
N VAL A 6 -13.71 14.48 5.81
CA VAL A 6 -12.91 13.71 4.88
C VAL A 6 -13.49 13.89 3.47
N THR A 7 -12.84 14.71 2.66
CA THR A 7 -13.20 14.88 1.24
C THR A 7 -12.75 13.66 0.42
N PRO A 8 -13.42 13.37 -0.72
CA PRO A 8 -12.97 12.36 -1.67
C PRO A 8 -11.50 12.55 -2.08
N GLU A 9 -11.09 13.80 -2.25
CA GLU A 9 -9.71 14.17 -2.60
C GLU A 9 -8.72 13.82 -1.50
N ALA A 10 -9.08 14.07 -0.23
CA ALA A 10 -8.26 13.67 0.90
C ALA A 10 -8.06 12.15 0.96
N LEU A 11 -9.12 11.36 0.73
CA LEU A 11 -9.02 9.89 0.67
C LEU A 11 -8.13 9.40 -0.46
N LYS A 12 -8.28 9.96 -1.67
CA LYS A 12 -7.43 9.63 -2.84
C LYS A 12 -5.95 9.98 -2.58
N SER A 13 -5.70 11.11 -1.93
CA SER A 13 -4.34 11.53 -1.54
C SER A 13 -3.72 10.57 -0.50
N GLN A 14 -4.50 10.18 0.52
CA GLN A 14 -4.05 9.20 1.50
C GLN A 14 -3.83 7.82 0.88
N ALA A 15 -4.70 7.36 -0.03
CA ALA A 15 -4.52 6.11 -0.76
C ALA A 15 -3.22 6.10 -1.57
N SER A 16 -2.91 7.23 -2.23
CA SER A 16 -1.65 7.42 -2.97
C SER A 16 -0.43 7.38 -2.04
N THR A 17 -0.54 7.97 -0.86
CA THR A 17 0.51 7.94 0.18
C THR A 17 0.76 6.52 0.67
N VAL A 18 -0.29 5.73 0.92
CA VAL A 18 -0.18 4.31 1.31
C VAL A 18 0.53 3.50 0.21
N ARG A 19 0.19 3.71 -1.06
CA ARG A 19 0.86 3.07 -2.20
C ARG A 19 2.34 3.45 -2.32
N LYS A 20 2.68 4.70 -1.99
CA LYS A 20 4.07 5.15 -1.93
C LYS A 20 4.85 4.36 -0.88
N TYR A 21 4.32 4.24 0.35
CA TYR A 21 4.98 3.46 1.40
C TYR A 21 5.17 1.99 1.02
N LYS A 22 4.17 1.38 0.38
CA LYS A 22 4.31 0.04 -0.20
C LYS A 22 5.49 -0.03 -1.17
N THR A 23 5.59 0.91 -2.11
CA THR A 23 6.66 0.95 -3.11
C THR A 23 8.03 1.13 -2.47
N ASP A 24 8.16 2.05 -1.52
CA ASP A 24 9.41 2.31 -0.78
C ASP A 24 9.86 1.06 0.00
N GLN A 25 8.90 0.34 0.61
CA GLN A 25 9.15 -0.92 1.30
C GLN A 25 9.65 -2.00 0.33
N GLU A 26 9.02 -2.16 -0.83
CA GLU A 26 9.43 -3.14 -1.85
C GLU A 26 10.85 -2.84 -2.38
N GLN A 27 11.17 -1.57 -2.61
CA GLN A 27 12.52 -1.16 -3.01
C GLN A 27 13.55 -1.44 -1.93
N THR A 28 13.22 -1.14 -0.66
CA THR A 28 14.12 -1.40 0.47
C THR A 28 14.39 -2.90 0.60
N MET A 29 13.37 -3.74 0.50
CA MET A 29 13.52 -5.19 0.53
C MET A 29 14.38 -5.73 -0.62
N LYS A 30 14.26 -5.14 -1.82
CA LYS A 30 15.12 -5.48 -2.95
C LYS A 30 16.59 -5.16 -2.65
N ARG A 31 16.88 -3.97 -2.12
CA ARG A 31 18.25 -3.58 -1.73
C ARG A 31 18.84 -4.50 -0.67
N ILE A 32 18.04 -4.90 0.33
CA ILE A 32 18.50 -5.86 1.35
C ILE A 32 18.82 -7.21 0.69
N ARG A 33 17.97 -7.69 -0.23
CA ARG A 33 18.25 -8.93 -0.98
C ARG A 33 19.57 -8.84 -1.74
N ASP A 34 19.80 -7.75 -2.45
CA ASP A 34 21.03 -7.54 -3.22
C ASP A 34 22.26 -7.53 -2.30
N LEU A 35 22.15 -6.91 -1.11
CA LEU A 35 23.18 -6.98 -0.06
C LEU A 35 23.43 -8.42 0.41
N VAL A 36 22.38 -9.18 0.71
CA VAL A 36 22.51 -10.59 1.11
C VAL A 36 23.21 -11.41 0.03
N LEU A 37 22.85 -11.19 -1.24
CA LEU A 37 23.48 -11.86 -2.36
C LEU A 37 24.93 -11.39 -2.56
N SER A 38 25.27 -10.12 -2.33
CA SER A 38 26.66 -9.66 -2.41
C SER A 38 27.55 -10.30 -1.35
N LEU A 39 27.03 -10.59 -0.16
CA LEU A 39 27.75 -11.30 0.90
C LEU A 39 28.09 -12.74 0.50
N SER A 40 27.34 -13.35 -0.43
CA SER A 40 27.62 -14.71 -0.92
C SER A 40 28.93 -14.84 -1.70
N ASP A 41 29.44 -13.74 -2.24
CA ASP A 41 30.70 -13.76 -2.97
C ASP A 41 31.89 -13.96 -2.02
N SER A 42 31.81 -13.36 -0.83
CA SER A 42 32.84 -13.40 0.22
C SER A 42 32.59 -14.48 1.29
N TRP A 43 31.34 -14.89 1.52
CA TRP A 43 30.96 -15.85 2.56
C TRP A 43 30.22 -17.04 1.94
N LYS A 44 30.95 -18.15 1.73
CA LYS A 44 30.42 -19.42 1.19
C LYS A 44 30.37 -20.49 2.29
N GLY A 45 29.20 -21.09 2.51
CA GLY A 45 29.01 -22.20 3.46
C GLY A 45 27.58 -22.35 3.98
N GLU A 46 27.33 -23.32 4.85
CA GLU A 46 25.99 -23.63 5.39
C GLU A 46 25.33 -22.46 6.15
N ALA A 47 26.14 -21.59 6.76
CA ALA A 47 25.65 -20.37 7.43
C ALA A 47 25.01 -19.37 6.45
N GLN A 48 25.54 -19.30 5.22
CA GLN A 48 25.00 -18.47 4.15
C GLN A 48 23.65 -19.00 3.68
N ASP A 49 23.56 -20.31 3.47
CA ASP A 49 22.31 -20.97 3.04
C ASP A 49 21.19 -20.74 4.07
N ALA A 50 21.50 -20.91 5.36
CA ALA A 50 20.59 -20.62 6.46
C ALA A 50 20.14 -19.15 6.48
N PHE A 51 21.04 -18.20 6.22
CA PHE A 51 20.71 -16.78 6.19
C PHE A 51 19.81 -16.42 5.00
N VAL A 52 20.12 -16.94 3.80
CA VAL A 52 19.29 -16.77 2.60
C VAL A 52 17.90 -17.39 2.82
N ALA A 53 17.83 -18.60 3.36
CA ALA A 53 16.56 -19.27 3.67
C ALA A 53 15.72 -18.45 4.67
N LYS A 54 16.34 -17.89 5.71
CA LYS A 54 15.66 -17.02 6.67
C LYS A 54 15.13 -15.75 6.01
N PHE A 55 15.93 -15.10 5.17
CA PHE A 55 15.50 -13.91 4.43
C PHE A 55 14.35 -14.19 3.46
N GLN A 56 14.42 -15.31 2.72
CA GLN A 56 13.34 -15.75 1.83
C GLN A 56 12.04 -16.03 2.59
N SER A 57 12.13 -16.66 3.77
CA SER A 57 10.99 -16.89 4.66
C SER A 57 10.33 -15.57 5.09
N MET A 58 11.12 -14.55 5.45
CA MET A 58 10.59 -13.21 5.74
C MET A 58 9.95 -12.55 4.51
N GLY A 59 10.44 -12.86 3.31
CA GLY A 59 9.88 -12.43 2.02
C GLY A 59 8.40 -12.72 1.81
N LEU A 60 7.85 -13.75 2.47
CA LEU A 60 6.40 -14.02 2.46
C LEU A 60 5.62 -12.99 3.28
N ALA A 61 6.09 -12.68 4.49
CA ALA A 61 5.45 -11.70 5.37
C ALA A 61 5.45 -10.30 4.74
N TYR A 62 6.54 -9.90 4.07
CA TYR A 62 6.59 -8.62 3.35
C TYR A 62 5.61 -8.55 2.19
N ARG A 63 5.46 -9.64 1.41
CA ARG A 63 4.47 -9.70 0.32
C ARG A 63 3.04 -9.60 0.86
N GLN A 64 2.75 -10.27 1.97
CA GLN A 64 1.46 -10.14 2.65
C GLN A 64 1.21 -8.69 3.10
N LEU A 65 2.20 -8.03 3.70
CA LEU A 65 2.09 -6.63 4.09
C LEU A 65 1.82 -5.72 2.87
N SER A 66 2.54 -5.89 1.76
CA SER A 66 2.28 -5.15 0.52
C SER A 66 0.85 -5.35 0.00
N GLN A 67 0.30 -6.57 0.13
CA GLN A 67 -1.08 -6.87 -0.27
C GLN A 67 -2.11 -6.21 0.66
N VAL A 68 -1.83 -6.15 1.96
CA VAL A 68 -2.68 -5.46 2.94
C VAL A 68 -2.69 -3.95 2.66
N LEU A 69 -1.53 -3.33 2.44
CA LEU A 69 -1.42 -1.91 2.09
C LEU A 69 -2.16 -1.59 0.79
N GLU A 70 -2.04 -2.45 -0.23
CA GLU A 70 -2.79 -2.30 -1.49
C GLU A 70 -4.30 -2.40 -1.27
N SER A 71 -4.76 -3.36 -0.48
CA SER A 71 -6.17 -3.54 -0.16
C SER A 71 -6.72 -2.32 0.60
N TYR A 72 -5.94 -1.77 1.53
CA TYR A 72 -6.32 -0.57 2.27
C TYR A 72 -6.41 0.67 1.37
N ALA A 73 -5.46 0.87 0.47
CA ALA A 73 -5.52 1.95 -0.52
C ALA A 73 -6.76 1.81 -1.43
N LYS A 74 -7.11 0.59 -1.86
CA LYS A 74 -8.33 0.34 -2.63
C LYS A 74 -9.61 0.65 -1.85
N LEU A 75 -9.66 0.36 -0.55
CA LEU A 75 -10.78 0.73 0.30
C LEU A 75 -10.94 2.25 0.39
N MET A 76 -9.84 2.99 0.51
CA MET A 76 -9.86 4.46 0.49
C MET A 76 -10.38 5.01 -0.84
N ASP A 77 -9.91 4.47 -1.96
CA ASP A 77 -10.41 4.88 -3.29
C ASP A 77 -11.90 4.59 -3.45
N LYS A 78 -12.36 3.41 -2.98
CA LYS A 78 -13.78 3.06 -3.02
C LYS A 78 -14.61 4.04 -2.19
N ALA A 79 -14.20 4.32 -0.96
CA ALA A 79 -14.87 5.30 -0.11
C ALA A 79 -14.91 6.69 -0.74
N ALA A 80 -13.83 7.13 -1.38
CA ALA A 80 -13.77 8.41 -2.09
C ALA A 80 -14.78 8.47 -3.24
N ASN A 81 -14.86 7.39 -4.03
CA ASN A 81 -15.78 7.32 -5.16
C ASN A 81 -17.25 7.31 -4.71
N GLU A 82 -17.59 6.57 -3.65
CA GLU A 82 -18.94 6.53 -3.08
C GLU A 82 -19.37 7.91 -2.53
N LEU A 83 -18.47 8.61 -1.83
CA LEU A 83 -18.72 9.97 -1.34
C LEU A 83 -18.95 10.93 -2.51
N GLN A 84 -18.13 10.86 -3.55
CA GLN A 84 -18.26 11.70 -4.74
C GLN A 84 -19.57 11.42 -5.49
N ALA A 85 -19.97 10.15 -5.63
CA ALA A 85 -21.23 9.78 -6.27
C ALA A 85 -22.45 10.27 -5.46
N THR A 86 -22.39 10.16 -4.13
CA THR A 86 -23.45 10.65 -3.23
C THR A 86 -23.63 12.16 -3.37
N ASP A 87 -22.53 12.93 -3.38
CA ASP A 87 -22.55 14.39 -3.54
C ASP A 87 -23.15 14.81 -4.89
N GLN A 88 -22.73 14.17 -5.98
CA GLN A 88 -23.27 14.40 -7.32
C GLN A 88 -24.77 14.09 -7.40
N ASN A 89 -25.22 13.01 -6.77
CA ASN A 89 -26.64 12.66 -6.72
C ASN A 89 -27.45 13.71 -5.94
N LEU A 90 -26.96 14.16 -4.78
CA LEU A 90 -27.58 15.22 -3.99
C LEU A 90 -27.70 16.52 -4.79
N LYS A 91 -26.63 16.91 -5.50
CA LYS A 91 -26.65 18.07 -6.41
C LYS A 91 -27.74 17.95 -7.47
N SER A 92 -27.85 16.79 -8.12
CA SER A 92 -28.88 16.56 -9.15
C SER A 92 -30.29 16.65 -8.60
N ILE A 93 -30.54 16.12 -7.39
CA ILE A 93 -31.85 16.21 -6.73
C ILE A 93 -32.21 17.67 -6.47
N ILE A 94 -31.29 18.45 -5.89
CA ILE A 94 -31.52 19.87 -5.58
C ILE A 94 -31.80 20.68 -6.85
N GLN A 95 -31.09 20.43 -7.95
CA GLN A 95 -31.30 21.13 -9.22
C GLN A 95 -32.65 20.83 -9.88
N ASN A 96 -33.23 19.65 -9.62
CA ASN A 96 -34.53 19.25 -10.16
C ASN A 96 -35.71 19.69 -9.26
N ILE A 97 -35.44 20.20 -8.06
CA ILE A 97 -36.45 20.83 -7.20
C ILE A 97 -36.48 22.32 -7.56
N GLY A 98 -37.10 22.62 -8.69
CA GLY A 98 -37.28 23.96 -9.26
C GLY A 98 -38.07 23.88 -10.55
#